data_AF-A0A813K7I6-F1
#
_entry.id   AF-A0A813K7I6-F1
#
_cell.length_a   1.000
_cell.length_b   1.000
_cell.length_c   1.000
_cell.angle_alpha   90.00
_cell.angle_beta   90.00
_cell.angle_gamma   90.00
#
_symmetry.space_group_name_H-M   'P 1'
#
loop_
_entity.id
_entity.type
_entity.pdbx_description
1 polymer ?
#
loop_
_entity_poly.entity_id
_entity_poly.type
_entity_poly.pdbx_seq_one_letter_code
_entity_poly.pdbx_strand_id
1 'polypeptide(L)'
;AVASAGVTSAERKAAKQFLQGQLKAIEPDSKGAEIRTAKLKELMSGVEAATSREEPAHVKKAKQAVAAAEKAFETVSKNYESWEKGKKMLSVDDLKILKRSYDDGKKKVDNVRSFVDQQLALRSENAAAPLKVEAERGAAAMNVDAATRTKAGKGTSNKANPTVRVAPAVVTPNNNPRPSGGGGGYPSAAAAPAPNAAALRQAQLSAQVRLAAEADAAEAASARPRPAIYRPTHKPEEPARVLSYACTCMAVAEQLGIKEAKAKEMAESSKEFAAHFDAATWENIQIRSLAIEKANREKAKENEKRKQLAALARVTEVQASAAASPNGPPPPPRGKVVAPKAVPGGFATVAPKAKPK
;
A
#
# COMPACT_ATOMS: atom_id res chain seq x y z
N ALA A 1 25.12 -5.10 -3.03
CA ALA A 1 25.18 -3.63 -3.11
C ALA A 1 23.89 -2.93 -2.60
N VAL A 2 23.75 -2.66 -1.28
CA VAL A 2 22.58 -1.95 -0.69
C VAL A 2 22.78 -0.42 -0.64
N ALA A 3 24.00 0.06 -0.90
CA ALA A 3 24.36 1.47 -0.75
C ALA A 3 23.91 2.39 -1.90
N SER A 4 23.47 1.86 -3.06
CA SER A 4 23.11 2.69 -4.22
C SER A 4 21.69 3.28 -4.17
N ALA A 5 20.83 2.77 -3.30
CA ALA A 5 19.43 3.22 -3.20
C ALA A 5 19.18 4.30 -2.13
N GLY A 6 20.20 4.64 -1.33
CA GLY A 6 20.10 5.54 -0.18
C GLY A 6 19.36 4.92 1.02
N VAL A 7 19.66 5.41 2.23
CA VAL A 7 19.13 4.89 3.51
C VAL A 7 18.10 5.88 4.06
N THR A 8 16.91 5.39 4.45
CA THR A 8 15.90 6.25 5.09
C THR A 8 16.33 6.67 6.50
N SER A 9 15.76 7.74 7.05
CA SER A 9 16.12 8.18 8.41
C SER A 9 15.81 7.12 9.48
N ALA A 10 14.73 6.36 9.29
CA ALA A 10 14.34 5.25 10.16
C ALA A 10 15.35 4.10 10.11
N GLU A 11 15.76 3.66 8.91
CA GLU A 11 16.78 2.63 8.73
C GLU A 11 18.13 3.06 9.28
N ARG A 12 18.52 4.32 9.09
CA ARG A 12 19.75 4.90 9.66
C ARG A 12 19.72 4.85 11.19
N LYS A 13 18.59 5.23 11.80
CA LYS A 13 18.41 5.18 13.25
C LYS A 13 18.47 3.74 13.78
N ALA A 14 17.80 2.81 13.12
CA ALA A 14 17.79 1.40 13.51
C ALA A 14 19.19 0.77 13.39
N ALA A 15 19.88 0.99 12.27
CA ALA A 15 21.25 0.52 12.06
C ALA A 15 22.23 1.10 13.09
N LYS A 16 22.12 2.39 13.41
CA LYS A 16 22.94 3.02 14.45
C LYS A 16 22.68 2.42 15.83
N GLN A 17 21.42 2.19 16.19
CA GLN A 17 21.07 1.54 17.47
C GLN A 17 21.61 0.11 17.56
N PHE A 18 21.50 -0.66 16.47
CA PHE A 18 22.04 -2.01 16.40
C PHE A 18 23.57 -2.03 16.57
N LEU A 19 24.29 -1.18 15.83
CA LEU A 19 25.75 -1.08 15.91
C LEU A 19 26.23 -0.56 17.28
N GLN A 20 25.52 0.39 17.89
CA GLN A 20 25.77 0.83 19.26
C GLN A 20 25.53 -0.29 20.29
N GLY A 21 24.49 -1.10 20.08
CA GLY A 21 24.23 -2.28 20.91
C GLY A 21 25.38 -3.29 20.83
N GLN A 22 25.88 -3.55 19.63
CA GLN A 22 27.04 -4.44 19.45
C GLN A 22 28.32 -3.86 20.06
N LEU A 23 28.55 -2.55 19.95
CA LEU A 23 29.69 -1.89 20.60
C LEU A 23 29.65 -2.04 22.12
N LYS A 24 28.47 -1.92 22.74
CA LYS A 24 28.29 -2.12 24.19
C LYS A 24 28.46 -3.57 24.63
N ALA A 25 28.21 -4.52 23.74
CA ALA A 25 28.32 -5.94 24.03
C ALA A 25 29.74 -6.50 23.84
N ILE A 26 30.69 -5.70 23.33
CA ILE A 26 32.09 -6.12 23.23
C ILE A 26 32.74 -6.03 24.61
N GLU A 27 33.20 -7.17 25.11
CA GLU A 27 34.07 -7.22 26.28
C GLU A 27 35.45 -6.67 25.92
N PRO A 28 35.97 -5.68 26.68
CA PRO A 28 37.20 -4.97 26.36
C PRO A 28 38.44 -5.88 26.36
N ASP A 29 38.42 -6.98 27.13
CA ASP A 29 39.56 -7.90 27.27
C ASP A 29 39.50 -9.11 26.32
N SER A 30 38.52 -9.13 25.41
CA SER A 30 38.35 -10.25 24.48
C SER A 30 39.38 -10.19 23.34
N LYS A 31 39.92 -11.35 22.93
CA LYS A 31 40.83 -11.43 21.76
C LYS A 31 40.14 -10.84 20.53
N GLY A 32 40.72 -9.78 19.96
CA GLY A 32 40.17 -9.07 18.81
C GLY A 32 39.08 -8.03 19.13
N ALA A 33 38.89 -7.65 20.40
CA ALA A 33 37.98 -6.57 20.82
C ALA A 33 38.25 -5.25 20.06
N GLU A 34 39.52 -4.86 19.94
CA GLU A 34 39.93 -3.63 19.24
C GLU A 34 39.56 -3.66 17.76
N ILE A 35 39.84 -4.78 17.07
CA ILE A 35 39.54 -4.95 15.64
C ILE A 35 38.02 -4.91 15.40
N ARG A 36 37.23 -5.58 16.27
CA ARG A 36 35.77 -5.55 16.19
C ARG A 36 35.21 -4.16 16.47
N THR A 37 35.76 -3.47 17.47
CA THR A 37 35.37 -2.10 17.82
C THR A 37 35.68 -1.12 16.69
N ALA A 38 36.86 -1.22 16.07
CA ALA A 38 37.25 -0.41 14.92
C ALA A 38 36.30 -0.64 13.73
N LYS A 39 36.01 -1.91 13.42
CA LYS A 39 35.09 -2.28 12.33
C LYS A 39 33.65 -1.79 12.57
N LEU A 40 33.14 -1.89 13.80
CA LEU A 40 31.81 -1.37 14.14
C LEU A 40 31.74 0.15 14.07
N LYS A 41 32.81 0.86 14.48
CA LYS A 41 32.90 2.32 14.34
C LYS A 41 32.95 2.74 12.87
N GLU A 42 33.69 2.03 12.03
CA GLU A 42 33.71 2.24 10.58
C GLU A 42 32.32 2.03 9.96
N LEU A 43 31.64 0.95 10.31
CA LEU A 43 30.27 0.68 9.85
C LEU A 43 29.29 1.78 10.31
N MET A 44 29.41 2.30 11.54
CA MET A 44 28.59 3.42 11.99
C MET A 44 28.86 4.68 11.17
N SER A 45 30.12 5.00 10.90
CA SER A 45 30.49 6.14 10.05
C SER A 45 29.93 5.98 8.63
N GLY A 46 29.98 4.78 8.05
CA GLY A 46 29.37 4.48 6.76
C GLY A 46 27.84 4.65 6.74
N VAL A 47 27.15 4.26 7.81
CA VAL A 47 25.70 4.46 7.97
C VAL A 47 25.34 5.95 8.09
N GLU A 48 26.19 6.75 8.75
CA GLU A 48 26.00 8.19 8.86
C GLU A 48 26.29 8.94 7.55
N ALA A 49 27.30 8.49 6.81
CA ALA A 49 27.70 9.06 5.52
C ALA A 49 26.78 8.66 4.35
N ALA A 50 25.96 7.61 4.51
CA ALA A 50 25.05 7.14 3.46
C ALA A 50 24.07 8.24 3.02
N THR A 51 23.77 8.32 1.72
CA THR A 51 22.83 9.30 1.17
C THR A 51 21.42 9.06 1.71
N SER A 52 20.76 10.11 2.20
CA SER A 52 19.39 10.02 2.71
C SER A 52 18.41 9.73 1.58
N ARG A 53 17.58 8.69 1.75
CA ARG A 53 16.43 8.44 0.89
C ARG A 53 15.16 8.91 1.59
N GLU A 54 14.32 9.63 0.86
CA GLU A 54 13.00 10.03 1.37
C GLU A 54 12.11 8.80 1.59
N GLU A 55 11.38 8.77 2.72
CA GLU A 55 10.39 7.73 2.97
C GLU A 55 9.32 7.76 1.87
N PRO A 56 8.90 6.59 1.36
CA PRO A 56 7.94 6.56 0.27
C PRO A 56 6.58 7.05 0.77
N ALA A 57 5.82 7.69 -0.12
CA ALA A 57 4.58 8.37 0.23
C ALA A 57 3.56 7.46 0.94
N HIS A 58 3.52 6.16 0.62
CA HIS A 58 2.62 5.21 1.28
C HIS A 58 3.00 4.95 2.75
N VAL A 59 4.30 4.87 3.09
CA VAL A 59 4.76 4.74 4.48
C VAL A 59 4.50 6.02 5.26
N LYS A 60 4.74 7.19 4.67
CA LYS A 60 4.42 8.48 5.30
C LYS A 60 2.93 8.60 5.64
N LYS A 61 2.05 8.27 4.68
CA LYS A 61 0.59 8.25 4.89
C LYS A 61 0.19 7.25 5.96
N ALA A 62 0.79 6.05 5.97
CA ALA A 62 0.49 5.04 6.97
C ALA A 62 0.92 5.47 8.38
N LYS A 63 2.09 6.09 8.54
CA LYS A 63 2.53 6.69 9.83
C LYS A 63 1.61 7.82 10.29
N GLN A 64 1.16 8.69 9.37
CA GLN A 64 0.17 9.71 9.69
C GLN A 64 -1.16 9.10 10.13
N ALA A 65 -1.58 8.00 9.52
CA ALA A 65 -2.78 7.26 9.94
C ALA A 65 -2.63 6.65 11.34
N VAL A 66 -1.46 6.12 11.70
CA VAL A 66 -1.15 5.66 13.07
C VAL A 66 -1.29 6.83 14.05
N ALA A 67 -0.61 7.96 13.79
CA ALA A 67 -0.66 9.12 14.67
C ALA A 67 -2.08 9.68 14.84
N ALA A 68 -2.87 9.69 13.76
CA ALA A 68 -4.27 10.10 13.81
C ALA A 68 -5.14 9.12 14.61
N ALA A 69 -4.93 7.82 14.45
CA ALA A 69 -5.64 6.78 15.20
C ALA A 69 -5.28 6.82 16.69
N GLU A 70 -4.01 7.00 17.04
CA GLU A 70 -3.53 7.15 18.41
C GLU A 70 -4.11 8.39 19.08
N LYS A 71 -4.11 9.55 18.40
CA LYS A 71 -4.71 10.78 18.93
C LYS A 71 -6.22 10.64 19.16
N ALA A 72 -6.93 9.96 18.25
CA ALA A 72 -8.35 9.68 18.42
C ALA A 72 -8.61 8.73 19.59
N PHE A 73 -7.78 7.68 19.72
CA PHE A 73 -7.87 6.73 20.82
C PHE A 73 -7.50 7.33 22.17
N GLU A 74 -6.54 8.26 22.24
CA GLU A 74 -6.09 8.91 23.47
C GLU A 74 -7.25 9.60 24.22
N THR A 75 -8.18 10.21 23.49
CA THR A 75 -9.36 10.86 24.09
C THR A 75 -10.30 9.84 24.73
N VAL A 76 -10.51 8.69 24.06
CA VAL A 76 -11.34 7.60 24.58
C VAL A 76 -10.65 6.90 25.75
N SER A 77 -9.34 6.68 25.65
CA SER A 77 -8.51 6.09 26.71
C SER A 77 -8.53 6.93 27.98
N LYS A 78 -8.33 8.26 27.87
CA LYS A 78 -8.41 9.16 29.03
C LYS A 78 -9.80 9.16 29.68
N ASN A 79 -10.87 9.14 28.88
CA ASN A 79 -12.22 9.04 29.41
C ASN A 79 -12.46 7.70 30.12
N TYR A 80 -12.01 6.59 29.54
CA TYR A 80 -12.09 5.26 30.12
C TYR A 80 -11.30 5.18 31.45
N GLU A 81 -10.06 5.69 31.48
CA GLU A 81 -9.27 5.75 32.73
C GLU A 81 -9.91 6.66 33.79
N SER A 82 -10.49 7.79 33.40
CA SER A 82 -11.18 8.68 34.34
C SER A 82 -12.38 8.00 34.98
N TRP A 83 -13.07 7.14 34.23
CA TRP A 83 -14.16 6.32 34.72
C TRP A 83 -13.65 5.20 35.64
N GLU A 84 -12.63 4.43 35.24
CA GLU A 84 -12.05 3.37 36.09
C GLU A 84 -11.53 3.90 37.43
N LYS A 85 -10.96 5.11 37.44
CA LYS A 85 -10.49 5.79 38.66
C LYS A 85 -11.63 6.41 39.49
N GLY A 86 -12.89 6.25 39.08
CA GLY A 86 -14.05 6.87 39.75
C GLY A 86 -14.12 8.39 39.64
N LYS A 87 -13.27 9.03 38.83
CA LYS A 87 -13.26 10.49 38.63
C LYS A 87 -14.42 10.96 37.75
N LYS A 88 -15.02 10.06 36.99
CA LYS A 88 -16.15 10.32 36.12
C LYS A 88 -17.23 9.27 36.33
N MET A 89 -18.39 9.69 36.83
CA MET A 89 -19.57 8.84 36.88
C MET A 89 -20.27 8.87 35.53
N LEU A 90 -20.51 7.70 34.94
CA LEU A 90 -21.20 7.52 33.68
C LEU A 90 -22.44 6.66 33.92
N SER A 91 -23.49 6.87 33.12
CA SER A 91 -24.65 5.97 33.15
C SER A 91 -24.25 4.57 32.67
N VAL A 92 -25.05 3.56 33.01
CA VAL A 92 -24.82 2.17 32.57
C VAL A 92 -24.71 2.07 31.05
N ASP A 93 -25.51 2.85 30.32
CA ASP A 93 -25.48 2.85 28.85
C ASP A 93 -24.27 3.61 28.30
N ASP A 94 -23.90 4.75 28.89
CA ASP A 94 -22.67 5.48 28.51
C ASP A 94 -21.41 4.65 28.76
N LEU A 95 -21.40 3.84 29.81
CA LEU A 95 -20.30 2.93 30.16
C LEU A 95 -20.17 1.81 29.11
N LYS A 96 -21.28 1.22 28.66
CA LYS A 96 -21.27 0.25 27.55
C LYS A 96 -20.74 0.88 26.27
N ILE A 97 -21.16 2.11 25.95
CA ILE A 97 -20.68 2.85 24.77
C ILE A 97 -19.19 3.16 24.89
N LEU A 98 -18.74 3.61 26.07
CA LEU A 98 -17.34 3.96 26.31
C LEU A 98 -16.43 2.73 26.22
N LYS A 99 -16.82 1.60 26.79
CA LYS A 99 -16.06 0.34 26.72
C LYS A 99 -15.96 -0.17 25.27
N ARG A 100 -17.07 -0.18 24.52
CA ARG A 100 -17.04 -0.53 23.09
C ARG A 100 -16.14 0.41 22.30
N SER A 101 -16.25 1.72 22.53
CA SER A 101 -15.41 2.72 21.85
C SER A 101 -13.93 2.55 22.18
N TYR A 102 -13.60 2.15 23.41
CA TYR A 102 -12.24 1.85 23.83
C TYR A 102 -11.71 0.61 23.12
N ASP A 103 -12.47 -0.50 23.13
CA ASP A 103 -12.08 -1.74 22.46
C ASP A 103 -11.93 -1.55 20.94
N ASP A 104 -12.85 -0.84 20.31
CA ASP A 104 -12.82 -0.54 18.88
C ASP A 104 -11.67 0.40 18.51
N GLY A 105 -11.43 1.43 19.35
CA GLY A 105 -10.31 2.35 19.19
C GLY A 105 -8.96 1.64 19.32
N LYS A 106 -8.82 0.73 20.29
CA LYS A 106 -7.62 -0.08 20.50
C LYS A 106 -7.37 -1.00 19.29
N LYS A 107 -8.38 -1.76 18.86
CA LYS A 107 -8.30 -2.60 17.65
C LYS A 107 -7.90 -1.79 16.42
N LYS A 108 -8.44 -0.58 16.26
CA LYS A 108 -8.09 0.30 15.14
C LYS A 108 -6.62 0.72 15.18
N VAL A 109 -6.10 1.11 16.34
CA VAL A 109 -4.67 1.44 16.49
C VAL A 109 -3.80 0.23 16.17
N ASP A 110 -4.14 -0.94 16.69
CA ASP A 110 -3.38 -2.19 16.47
C ASP A 110 -3.40 -2.61 14.98
N ASN A 111 -4.54 -2.48 14.31
CA ASN A 111 -4.67 -2.78 12.87
C ASN A 111 -3.84 -1.82 12.00
N VAL A 112 -3.81 -0.52 12.33
CA VAL A 112 -3.04 0.45 11.55
C VAL A 112 -1.53 0.30 11.82
N ARG A 113 -1.14 -0.02 13.06
CA ARG A 113 0.25 -0.34 13.42
C ARG A 113 0.75 -1.60 12.70
N SER A 114 -0.01 -2.69 12.77
CA SER A 114 0.36 -3.94 12.07
C SER A 114 0.45 -3.76 10.55
N PHE A 115 -0.36 -2.89 9.95
CA PHE A 115 -0.21 -2.53 8.54
C PHE A 115 1.13 -1.83 8.24
N VAL A 116 1.55 -0.87 9.08
CA VAL A 116 2.87 -0.22 8.94
C VAL A 116 3.99 -1.25 9.09
N ASP A 117 3.88 -2.14 10.08
CA ASP A 117 4.90 -3.17 10.32
C ASP A 117 5.01 -4.15 9.15
N GLN A 118 3.88 -4.56 8.55
CA GLN A 118 3.87 -5.37 7.33
C GLN A 118 4.56 -4.65 6.16
N GLN A 119 4.32 -3.36 5.97
CA GLN A 119 4.96 -2.58 4.91
C GLN A 119 6.47 -2.42 5.13
N LEU A 120 6.91 -2.33 6.38
CA LEU A 120 8.33 -2.31 6.74
C LEU A 120 8.98 -3.69 6.56
N ALA A 121 8.27 -4.77 6.92
CA ALA A 121 8.75 -6.14 6.75
C ALA A 121 8.96 -6.50 5.27
N LEU A 122 7.99 -6.18 4.40
CA LEU A 122 8.11 -6.35 2.95
C LEU A 122 9.29 -5.59 2.35
N ARG A 123 9.67 -4.45 2.96
CA ARG A 123 10.88 -3.72 2.57
C ARG A 123 12.14 -4.42 3.02
N SER A 124 12.21 -4.93 4.25
CA SER A 124 13.38 -5.70 4.70
C SER A 124 13.59 -6.96 3.87
N GLU A 125 12.51 -7.65 3.46
CA GLU A 125 12.60 -8.85 2.63
C GLU A 125 13.03 -8.54 1.19
N ASN A 126 12.50 -7.48 0.58
CA ASN A 126 12.91 -7.04 -0.76
C ASN A 126 14.32 -6.42 -0.78
N ALA A 127 14.78 -5.83 0.33
CA ALA A 127 16.18 -5.40 0.48
C ALA A 127 17.13 -6.59 0.69
N ALA A 128 16.65 -7.71 1.24
CA ALA A 128 17.40 -8.95 1.42
C ALA A 128 17.40 -9.87 0.19
N ALA A 129 16.36 -9.80 -0.66
CA ALA A 129 16.24 -10.57 -1.89
C ALA A 129 17.42 -10.42 -2.89
N PRO A 130 18.00 -9.22 -3.13
CA PRO A 130 19.15 -9.10 -4.03
C PRO A 130 20.45 -9.70 -3.45
N LEU A 131 20.54 -9.99 -2.15
CA LEU A 131 21.74 -10.59 -1.55
C LEU A 131 21.78 -12.12 -1.68
N LYS A 132 20.63 -12.80 -1.80
CA LYS A 132 20.60 -14.26 -2.00
C LYS A 132 21.09 -14.65 -3.40
N VAL A 133 20.73 -13.86 -4.41
CA VAL A 133 21.17 -14.10 -5.80
C VAL A 133 22.67 -13.79 -5.99
N GLU A 134 23.21 -12.77 -5.32
CA GLU A 134 24.66 -12.49 -5.33
C GLU A 134 25.47 -13.51 -4.52
N ALA A 135 24.93 -14.06 -3.42
CA ALA A 135 25.59 -15.14 -2.66
C ALA A 135 25.67 -16.44 -3.46
N GLU A 136 24.63 -16.79 -4.23
CA GLU A 136 24.63 -17.96 -5.12
C GLU A 136 25.53 -17.75 -6.35
N ARG A 137 25.59 -16.53 -6.92
CA ARG A 137 26.55 -16.18 -8.00
C ARG A 137 28.00 -16.14 -7.52
N GLY A 138 28.26 -15.66 -6.31
CA GLY A 138 29.58 -15.66 -5.70
C GLY A 138 30.08 -17.06 -5.37
N ALA A 139 29.19 -17.94 -4.90
CA ALA A 139 29.49 -19.36 -4.68
C ALA A 139 29.77 -20.12 -5.99
N ALA A 140 29.05 -19.79 -7.08
CA ALA A 140 29.30 -20.36 -8.40
C ALA A 140 30.63 -19.88 -9.01
N ALA A 141 31.01 -18.61 -8.83
CA ALA A 141 32.27 -18.07 -9.35
C ALA A 141 33.51 -18.65 -8.65
N MET A 142 33.45 -18.89 -7.33
CA MET A 142 34.57 -19.50 -6.59
C MET A 142 34.78 -20.99 -6.90
N ASN A 143 33.78 -21.68 -7.47
CA ASN A 143 33.91 -23.08 -7.87
C ASN A 143 34.52 -23.24 -9.29
N VAL A 144 34.54 -22.18 -10.10
CA VAL A 144 35.15 -22.17 -11.43
C VAL A 144 36.65 -21.88 -11.36
N ASP A 145 37.11 -21.07 -10.40
CA ASP A 145 38.55 -20.77 -10.20
C ASP A 145 39.33 -21.93 -9.54
N ALA A 146 38.64 -22.84 -8.84
CA ALA A 146 39.26 -24.04 -8.27
C ALA A 146 39.47 -25.16 -9.32
N ALA A 147 38.68 -25.17 -10.40
CA ALA A 147 38.74 -26.19 -11.45
C ALA A 147 39.77 -25.90 -12.55
N THR A 148 40.24 -24.66 -12.68
CA THR A 148 41.21 -24.26 -13.73
C THR A 148 42.68 -24.32 -13.26
N ARG A 149 42.94 -24.56 -11.96
CA ARG A 149 44.31 -24.49 -11.40
C ARG A 149 45.04 -25.81 -11.25
N THR A 150 44.46 -26.93 -11.69
CA THR A 150 45.07 -28.27 -11.57
C THR A 150 45.06 -29.07 -12.88
N LYS A 151 45.57 -28.50 -13.98
CA LYS A 151 46.17 -29.34 -15.05
C LYS A 151 47.03 -28.54 -16.04
N ALA A 152 48.30 -28.96 -16.12
CA ALA A 152 49.24 -28.76 -17.24
C ALA A 152 49.69 -27.30 -17.52
N GLY A 153 50.97 -26.93 -17.48
CA GLY A 153 52.18 -27.73 -17.66
C GLY A 153 52.48 -27.95 -19.15
N LYS A 154 53.31 -27.06 -19.70
CA LYS A 154 54.29 -27.31 -20.79
C LYS A 154 53.75 -27.42 -22.24
N GLY A 155 54.17 -26.50 -23.12
CA GLY A 155 54.37 -26.80 -24.54
C GLY A 155 53.85 -25.79 -25.58
N THR A 156 54.82 -25.12 -26.22
CA THR A 156 54.92 -24.81 -27.67
C THR A 156 53.96 -23.83 -28.36
N SER A 157 54.61 -22.89 -29.04
CA SER A 157 54.18 -22.01 -30.13
C SER A 157 53.23 -22.62 -31.18
N ASN A 158 52.21 -21.86 -31.61
CA ASN A 158 52.03 -21.57 -33.04
C ASN A 158 51.00 -20.46 -33.30
N LYS A 159 51.30 -19.70 -34.35
CA LYS A 159 50.51 -18.62 -34.98
C LYS A 159 49.15 -19.13 -35.45
N ALA A 160 48.09 -18.33 -35.29
CA ALA A 160 47.11 -18.03 -36.34
C ALA A 160 46.08 -17.01 -35.84
N ASN A 161 45.97 -15.92 -36.59
CA ASN A 161 44.87 -14.94 -36.56
C ASN A 161 43.61 -15.60 -37.19
N PRO A 162 42.39 -15.08 -36.95
CA PRO A 162 41.84 -14.27 -38.03
C PRO A 162 41.01 -13.05 -37.60
N THR A 163 41.23 -12.01 -38.38
CA THR A 163 40.48 -10.77 -38.54
C THR A 163 39.09 -11.04 -39.16
N VAL A 164 38.02 -10.48 -38.59
CA VAL A 164 36.73 -10.34 -39.29
C VAL A 164 36.52 -8.86 -39.63
N ARG A 165 36.59 -8.58 -40.93
CA ARG A 165 36.34 -7.27 -41.54
C ARG A 165 34.83 -7.00 -41.63
N VAL A 166 34.46 -5.76 -41.30
CA VAL A 166 33.19 -5.13 -41.69
C VAL A 166 33.43 -4.32 -42.96
N ALA A 167 32.52 -4.41 -43.94
CA ALA A 167 32.31 -3.38 -44.97
C ALA A 167 30.94 -3.55 -45.68
N PRO A 168 30.38 -2.46 -46.26
CA PRO A 168 28.94 -2.22 -46.43
C PRO A 168 28.43 -2.27 -47.89
N ALA A 169 27.11 -2.24 -48.10
CA ALA A 169 26.46 -1.96 -49.40
C ALA A 169 25.43 -0.83 -49.19
N VAL A 170 25.65 0.39 -49.68
CA VAL A 170 25.51 0.94 -51.05
C VAL A 170 24.06 1.26 -51.43
N VAL A 171 23.85 2.57 -51.56
CA VAL A 171 22.72 3.33 -52.10
C VAL A 171 22.68 3.21 -53.62
N THR A 172 21.47 3.15 -54.22
CA THR A 172 21.24 3.55 -55.61
C THR A 172 19.98 4.44 -55.72
N PRO A 173 20.01 5.51 -56.53
CA PRO A 173 18.89 6.43 -56.74
C PRO A 173 18.22 6.22 -58.11
N ASN A 174 16.94 6.61 -58.28
CA ASN A 174 16.53 7.25 -59.53
C ASN A 174 15.23 8.08 -59.44
N ASN A 175 15.17 9.08 -60.32
CA ASN A 175 14.29 10.25 -60.40
C ASN A 175 12.93 10.05 -61.10
N ASN A 176 12.08 11.08 -60.92
CA ASN A 176 11.07 11.70 -61.80
C ASN A 176 9.57 11.40 -61.57
N PRO A 177 8.65 12.33 -61.93
CA PRO A 177 8.52 13.72 -61.44
C PRO A 177 7.08 14.07 -60.98
N ARG A 178 6.93 15.27 -60.39
CA ARG A 178 5.70 16.01 -60.00
C ARG A 178 4.66 16.17 -61.16
N PRO A 179 3.37 16.60 -60.95
CA PRO A 179 3.00 17.84 -60.23
C PRO A 179 1.64 17.90 -59.47
N SER A 180 1.53 18.96 -58.64
CA SER A 180 0.29 19.67 -58.20
C SER A 180 -0.70 18.94 -57.27
N GLY A 181 -1.27 19.49 -56.20
CA GLY A 181 -1.33 20.84 -55.65
C GLY A 181 -2.27 20.86 -54.42
N GLY A 182 -2.24 21.96 -53.64
CA GLY A 182 -3.16 22.26 -52.53
C GLY A 182 -2.79 21.56 -51.20
N GLY A 183 -2.64 22.20 -50.05
CA GLY A 183 -3.15 23.49 -49.58
C GLY A 183 -3.82 23.24 -48.22
N GLY A 184 -3.15 23.61 -47.12
CA GLY A 184 -3.64 23.51 -45.74
C GLY A 184 -2.60 22.85 -44.82
N GLY A 185 -1.97 23.48 -43.83
CA GLY A 185 -2.34 24.68 -43.08
C GLY A 185 -2.60 24.33 -41.61
N TYR A 186 -1.60 23.80 -40.88
CA TYR A 186 -1.56 23.81 -39.42
C TYR A 186 -0.13 24.02 -38.91
N PRO A 187 0.04 24.73 -37.76
CA PRO A 187 1.28 25.38 -37.40
C PRO A 187 2.34 24.44 -36.83
N SER A 188 3.59 24.81 -37.10
CA SER A 188 4.83 24.29 -36.54
C SER A 188 4.79 24.23 -35.01
N ALA A 189 4.87 23.02 -34.46
CA ALA A 189 5.27 22.78 -33.07
C ALA A 189 6.69 22.21 -33.08
N ALA A 190 7.53 22.87 -32.28
CA ALA A 190 8.96 22.69 -32.16
C ALA A 190 9.43 21.23 -31.99
N ALA A 191 10.64 21.01 -32.47
CA ALA A 191 11.44 19.81 -32.38
C ALA A 191 11.28 19.04 -31.04
N ALA A 192 10.65 17.87 -31.10
CA ALA A 192 10.86 16.83 -30.11
C ALA A 192 12.23 16.18 -30.38
N PRO A 193 13.10 16.02 -29.37
CA PRO A 193 14.37 15.33 -29.57
C PRO A 193 14.10 13.87 -29.93
N ALA A 194 14.66 13.41 -31.04
CA ALA A 194 14.64 12.01 -31.43
C ALA A 194 15.09 11.13 -30.25
N PRO A 195 14.40 10.02 -29.95
CA PRO A 195 14.78 9.14 -28.84
C PRO A 195 16.22 8.69 -29.06
N ASN A 196 17.06 8.89 -28.05
CA ASN A 196 18.47 8.56 -28.17
C ASN A 196 18.62 7.06 -28.50
N ALA A 197 19.61 6.70 -29.31
CA ALA A 197 19.83 5.32 -29.73
C ALA A 197 20.10 4.35 -28.55
N ALA A 198 20.43 4.86 -27.37
CA ALA A 198 20.60 4.07 -26.15
C ALA A 198 19.24 3.65 -25.53
N ALA A 199 18.20 4.48 -25.61
CA ALA A 199 16.85 4.16 -25.13
C ALA A 199 16.20 3.06 -25.98
N LEU A 200 16.43 3.09 -27.31
CA LEU A 200 16.02 2.02 -28.21
C LEU A 200 16.79 0.71 -27.93
N ARG A 201 18.11 0.78 -27.68
CA ARG A 201 18.88 -0.41 -27.27
C ARG A 201 18.43 -0.96 -25.92
N GLN A 202 18.08 -0.12 -24.96
CA GLN A 202 17.63 -0.56 -23.64
C GLN A 202 16.23 -1.16 -23.69
N ALA A 203 15.36 -0.66 -24.58
CA ALA A 203 14.06 -1.27 -24.87
C ALA A 203 14.22 -2.64 -25.56
N GLN A 204 15.15 -2.78 -26.50
CA GLN A 204 15.44 -4.07 -27.15
C GLN A 204 16.04 -5.10 -26.19
N LEU A 205 16.94 -4.69 -25.28
CA LEU A 205 17.49 -5.57 -24.25
C LEU A 205 16.43 -6.01 -23.24
N SER A 206 15.51 -5.13 -22.83
CA SER A 206 14.43 -5.50 -21.91
C SER A 206 13.38 -6.42 -22.55
N ALA A 207 13.15 -6.32 -23.86
CA ALA A 207 12.30 -7.26 -24.60
C ALA A 207 12.92 -8.66 -24.73
N GLN A 208 14.24 -8.76 -24.96
CA GLN A 208 14.93 -10.06 -25.03
C GLN A 208 14.96 -10.81 -23.69
N VAL A 209 15.11 -10.09 -22.56
CA VAL A 209 15.08 -10.72 -21.22
C VAL A 209 13.69 -11.27 -20.89
N ARG A 210 12.62 -10.65 -21.40
CA ARG A 210 11.24 -11.12 -21.17
C ARG A 210 10.93 -12.40 -21.97
N LEU A 211 11.38 -12.47 -23.22
CA LEU A 211 11.22 -13.66 -24.07
C LEU A 211 12.06 -14.86 -23.58
N ALA A 212 13.26 -14.62 -23.01
CA ALA A 212 14.06 -15.69 -22.41
C ALA A 212 13.41 -16.26 -21.13
N ALA A 213 12.75 -15.42 -20.32
CA ALA A 213 12.06 -15.87 -19.10
C ALA A 213 10.78 -16.67 -19.38
N GLU A 214 10.14 -16.49 -20.54
CA GLU A 214 8.96 -17.27 -20.96
C GLU A 214 9.35 -18.60 -21.61
N ALA A 215 10.54 -18.69 -22.23
CA ALA A 215 11.07 -19.94 -22.79
C ALA A 215 11.56 -20.93 -21.69
N ASP A 216 12.21 -20.45 -20.63
CA ASP A 216 12.66 -21.29 -19.50
C ASP A 216 11.51 -21.83 -18.64
N ALA A 217 10.32 -21.21 -18.68
CA ALA A 217 9.13 -21.69 -17.98
C ALA A 217 8.41 -22.84 -18.73
N ALA A 218 8.64 -22.99 -20.04
CA ALA A 218 8.02 -24.03 -20.86
C ALA A 218 8.88 -25.32 -20.94
N GLU A 219 10.20 -25.22 -20.72
CA GLU A 219 11.13 -26.36 -20.84
C GLU A 219 11.40 -27.11 -19.51
N ALA A 220 10.81 -26.67 -18.40
CA ALA A 220 10.88 -27.40 -17.11
C ALA A 220 9.73 -28.41 -16.89
N ALA A 221 8.81 -28.56 -17.86
CA ALA A 221 7.59 -29.37 -17.73
C ALA A 221 7.66 -30.76 -18.39
N SER A 222 8.85 -31.28 -18.72
CA SER A 222 8.98 -32.62 -19.32
C SER A 222 10.08 -33.45 -18.66
N ALA A 223 9.71 -34.71 -18.35
CA ALA A 223 10.53 -35.86 -17.95
C ALA A 223 10.79 -36.11 -16.44
N ARG A 224 9.90 -36.89 -15.80
CA ARG A 224 10.16 -38.28 -15.33
C ARG A 224 8.96 -38.86 -14.54
N PRO A 225 8.63 -40.16 -14.67
CA PRO A 225 7.52 -40.78 -13.95
C PRO A 225 7.93 -41.10 -12.50
N ARG A 226 7.17 -40.60 -11.52
CA ARG A 226 7.32 -40.94 -10.09
C ARG A 226 6.27 -41.99 -9.71
N PRO A 227 6.60 -43.01 -8.89
CA PRO A 227 5.67 -44.06 -8.51
C PRO A 227 4.50 -43.52 -7.69
N ALA A 228 3.31 -44.01 -8.01
CA ALA A 228 2.03 -43.56 -7.50
C ALA A 228 1.90 -43.78 -5.99
N ILE A 229 1.94 -42.69 -5.23
CA ILE A 229 1.29 -42.62 -3.91
C ILE A 229 -0.13 -42.15 -4.18
N TYR A 230 -1.09 -43.02 -3.90
CA TYR A 230 -2.53 -42.75 -4.02
C TYR A 230 -2.90 -41.58 -3.10
N ARG A 231 -2.91 -40.35 -3.63
CA ARG A 231 -3.55 -39.21 -2.97
C ARG A 231 -5.00 -39.17 -3.43
N PRO A 232 -5.98 -39.23 -2.51
CA PRO A 232 -7.36 -38.91 -2.84
C PRO A 232 -7.40 -37.55 -3.54
N THR A 233 -7.93 -37.53 -4.75
CA THR A 233 -8.18 -36.32 -5.52
C THR A 233 -9.26 -35.50 -4.80
N HIS A 234 -8.87 -34.68 -3.84
CA HIS A 234 -9.69 -33.55 -3.44
C HIS A 234 -9.72 -32.59 -4.63
N LYS A 235 -10.87 -32.52 -5.30
CA LYS A 235 -11.21 -31.35 -6.13
C LYS A 235 -10.90 -30.10 -5.28
N PRO A 236 -10.16 -29.11 -5.80
CA PRO A 236 -10.09 -27.82 -5.14
C PRO A 236 -11.53 -27.27 -5.08
N GLU A 237 -12.13 -27.38 -3.91
CA GLU A 237 -13.41 -26.73 -3.60
C GLU A 237 -13.15 -25.24 -3.73
N GLU A 238 -13.74 -24.63 -4.77
CA GLU A 238 -13.68 -23.18 -4.94
C GLU A 238 -14.16 -22.54 -3.62
N PRO A 239 -13.40 -21.59 -3.04
CA PRO A 239 -13.75 -21.04 -1.75
C PRO A 239 -15.16 -20.49 -1.82
N ALA A 240 -16.06 -21.05 -1.01
CA ALA A 240 -17.48 -20.71 -1.02
C ALA A 240 -17.65 -19.19 -1.04
N ARG A 241 -18.28 -18.67 -2.10
CA ARG A 241 -18.50 -17.23 -2.29
C ARG A 241 -19.24 -16.69 -1.07
N VAL A 242 -18.55 -15.90 -0.24
CA VAL A 242 -19.14 -15.33 0.98
C VAL A 242 -20.00 -14.15 0.57
N LEU A 243 -21.32 -14.33 0.58
CA LEU A 243 -22.29 -13.30 0.23
C LEU A 243 -22.76 -12.56 1.48
N SER A 244 -22.80 -11.22 1.40
CA SER A 244 -23.39 -10.38 2.43
C SER A 244 -24.89 -10.66 2.57
N TYR A 245 -25.35 -10.98 3.78
CA TYR A 245 -26.76 -11.31 4.05
C TYR A 245 -27.71 -10.20 3.62
N ALA A 246 -27.39 -8.94 3.93
CA ALA A 246 -28.23 -7.80 3.55
C ALA A 246 -28.38 -7.67 2.02
N CYS A 247 -27.28 -7.82 1.27
CA CYS A 247 -27.32 -7.74 -0.20
C CYS A 247 -28.04 -8.95 -0.81
N THR A 248 -27.94 -10.11 -0.16
CA THR A 248 -28.67 -11.34 -0.55
C THR A 248 -30.17 -11.15 -0.36
N CYS A 249 -30.63 -10.61 0.78
CA CYS A 249 -32.05 -10.34 1.01
C CYS A 249 -32.62 -9.33 0.01
N MET A 250 -31.85 -8.31 -0.39
CA MET A 250 -32.26 -7.37 -1.45
C MET A 250 -32.39 -8.08 -2.80
N ALA A 251 -31.40 -8.90 -3.19
CA ALA A 251 -31.45 -9.65 -4.44
C ALA A 251 -32.62 -10.64 -4.48
N VAL A 252 -32.90 -11.33 -3.37
CA VAL A 252 -34.07 -12.22 -3.22
C VAL A 252 -35.38 -11.43 -3.33
N ALA A 253 -35.46 -10.27 -2.67
CA ALA A 253 -36.62 -9.40 -2.74
C ALA A 253 -36.92 -8.93 -4.17
N GLU A 254 -35.89 -8.52 -4.92
CA GLU A 254 -36.00 -8.16 -6.33
C GLU A 254 -36.41 -9.34 -7.21
N GLN A 255 -35.86 -10.53 -6.96
CA GLN A 255 -36.16 -11.72 -7.75
C GLN A 255 -37.61 -12.21 -7.56
N LEU A 256 -38.14 -12.09 -6.34
CA LEU A 256 -39.50 -12.50 -5.99
C LEU A 256 -40.55 -11.38 -6.10
N GLY A 257 -40.13 -10.14 -6.35
CA GLY A 257 -41.04 -8.98 -6.37
C GLY A 257 -41.64 -8.66 -5.00
N ILE A 258 -40.96 -9.02 -3.91
CA ILE A 258 -41.40 -8.80 -2.53
C ILE A 258 -40.60 -7.67 -1.87
N LYS A 259 -41.04 -7.21 -0.69
CA LYS A 259 -40.28 -6.26 0.12
C LYS A 259 -39.12 -6.95 0.82
N GLU A 260 -37.99 -6.25 1.01
CA GLU A 260 -36.79 -6.75 1.71
C GLU A 260 -37.09 -7.32 3.11
N ALA A 261 -38.00 -6.71 3.85
CA ALA A 261 -38.42 -7.20 5.16
C ALA A 261 -38.99 -8.63 5.08
N LYS A 262 -39.79 -8.92 4.04
CA LYS A 262 -40.35 -10.26 3.83
C LYS A 262 -39.28 -11.26 3.40
N ALA A 263 -38.29 -10.83 2.62
CA ALA A 263 -37.15 -11.68 2.26
C ALA A 263 -36.31 -12.04 3.50
N LYS A 264 -36.11 -11.11 4.45
CA LYS A 264 -35.39 -11.40 5.72
C LYS A 264 -36.11 -12.42 6.60
N GLU A 265 -37.43 -12.47 6.56
CA GLU A 265 -38.21 -13.47 7.30
C GLU A 265 -38.09 -14.89 6.71
N MET A 266 -37.62 -15.03 5.46
CA MET A 266 -37.54 -16.33 4.78
C MET A 266 -36.31 -17.15 5.18
N ALA A 267 -35.25 -16.52 5.69
CA ALA A 267 -34.01 -17.19 6.08
C ALA A 267 -33.24 -16.37 7.10
N GLU A 268 -32.62 -17.03 8.08
CA GLU A 268 -31.78 -16.40 9.11
C GLU A 268 -30.37 -16.08 8.58
N SER A 269 -29.92 -16.81 7.55
CA SER A 269 -28.60 -16.65 6.96
C SER A 269 -28.61 -16.65 5.43
N SER A 270 -27.55 -16.12 4.81
CA SER A 270 -27.45 -16.09 3.34
C SER A 270 -27.33 -17.47 2.70
N LYS A 271 -26.87 -18.48 3.47
CA LYS A 271 -26.73 -19.85 2.98
C LYS A 271 -28.06 -20.60 2.93
N GLU A 272 -28.98 -20.29 3.83
CA GLU A 272 -30.29 -20.94 3.89
C GLU A 272 -31.15 -20.66 2.66
N PHE A 273 -31.01 -19.49 2.03
CA PHE A 273 -31.69 -19.20 0.76
C PHE A 273 -31.37 -20.22 -0.33
N ALA A 274 -30.19 -20.83 -0.35
CA ALA A 274 -29.84 -21.84 -1.35
C ALA A 274 -30.75 -23.07 -1.31
N ALA A 275 -31.40 -23.36 -0.18
CA ALA A 275 -32.37 -24.45 -0.05
C ALA A 275 -33.77 -24.09 -0.56
N HIS A 276 -34.07 -22.78 -0.72
CA HIS A 276 -35.38 -22.28 -1.14
C HIS A 276 -35.49 -22.01 -2.65
N PHE A 277 -34.38 -22.05 -3.37
CA PHE A 277 -34.31 -21.77 -4.80
C PHE A 277 -33.64 -22.94 -5.55
N ASP A 278 -34.03 -23.14 -6.80
CA ASP A 278 -33.29 -24.00 -7.71
C ASP A 278 -31.90 -23.43 -8.01
N ALA A 279 -30.96 -24.28 -8.45
CA ALA A 279 -29.56 -23.89 -8.62
C ALA A 279 -29.38 -22.70 -9.58
N ALA A 280 -30.17 -22.63 -10.66
CA ALA A 280 -30.09 -21.54 -11.64
C ALA A 280 -30.61 -20.21 -11.08
N THR A 281 -31.76 -20.23 -10.38
CA THR A 281 -32.26 -19.02 -9.69
C THR A 281 -31.33 -18.58 -8.58
N TRP A 282 -30.78 -19.53 -7.82
CA TRP A 282 -29.81 -19.22 -6.77
C TRP A 282 -28.57 -18.53 -7.35
N GLU A 283 -27.97 -19.06 -8.41
CA GLU A 283 -26.82 -18.43 -9.08
C GLU A 283 -27.13 -16.99 -9.52
N ASN A 284 -28.31 -16.75 -10.11
CA ASN A 284 -28.75 -15.41 -10.48
C ASN A 284 -28.86 -14.47 -9.26
N ILE A 285 -29.39 -14.96 -8.13
CA ILE A 285 -29.44 -14.22 -6.86
C ILE A 285 -28.02 -13.91 -6.37
N GLN A 286 -27.07 -14.85 -6.48
CA GLN A 286 -25.68 -14.62 -6.09
C GLN A 286 -25.06 -13.50 -6.94
N ILE A 287 -25.21 -13.56 -8.26
CA ILE A 287 -24.69 -12.55 -9.18
C ILE A 287 -25.28 -11.17 -8.87
N ARG A 288 -26.60 -11.08 -8.67
CA ARG A 288 -27.27 -9.82 -8.29
C ARG A 288 -26.81 -9.31 -6.93
N SER A 289 -26.66 -10.16 -5.94
CA SER A 289 -26.23 -9.76 -4.59
C SER A 289 -24.84 -9.11 -4.61
N LEU A 290 -23.93 -9.64 -5.42
CA LEU A 290 -22.59 -9.07 -5.62
C LEU A 290 -22.63 -7.74 -6.38
N ALA A 291 -23.52 -7.62 -7.38
CA ALA A 291 -23.73 -6.36 -8.10
C ALA A 291 -24.27 -5.26 -7.17
N ILE A 292 -25.22 -5.59 -6.30
CA ILE A 292 -25.77 -4.69 -5.27
C ILE A 292 -24.68 -4.28 -4.29
N GLU A 293 -23.86 -5.22 -3.82
CA GLU A 293 -22.75 -4.92 -2.92
C GLU A 293 -21.75 -3.95 -3.55
N LYS A 294 -21.39 -4.18 -4.82
CA LYS A 294 -20.49 -3.30 -5.58
C LYS A 294 -21.10 -1.89 -5.72
N ALA A 295 -22.38 -1.79 -6.09
CA ALA A 295 -23.08 -0.52 -6.24
C ALA A 295 -23.18 0.25 -4.90
N ASN A 296 -23.49 -0.45 -3.81
CA ASN A 296 -23.55 0.14 -2.46
C ASN A 296 -22.18 0.66 -2.02
N ARG A 297 -21.11 -0.09 -2.29
CA ARG A 297 -19.74 0.32 -1.98
C ARG A 297 -19.30 1.54 -2.80
N GLU A 298 -19.71 1.62 -4.06
CA GLU A 298 -19.44 2.77 -4.93
C GLU A 298 -20.20 4.01 -4.47
N LYS A 299 -21.50 3.88 -4.17
CA LYS A 299 -22.32 4.96 -3.62
C LYS A 299 -21.80 5.47 -2.27
N ALA A 300 -21.28 4.57 -1.42
CA ALA A 300 -20.63 4.97 -0.17
C ALA A 300 -19.37 5.80 -0.40
N LYS A 301 -18.51 5.40 -1.35
CA LYS A 301 -17.32 6.17 -1.75
C LYS A 301 -17.70 7.53 -2.35
N GLU A 302 -18.72 7.60 -3.18
CA GLU A 302 -19.19 8.85 -3.76
C GLU A 302 -19.76 9.79 -2.70
N ASN A 303 -20.55 9.28 -1.76
CA ASN A 303 -21.05 10.07 -0.63
C ASN A 303 -19.90 10.58 0.26
N GLU A 304 -18.85 9.79 0.47
CA GLU A 304 -17.67 10.23 1.19
C GLU A 304 -16.92 11.33 0.43
N LYS A 305 -16.69 11.15 -0.88
CA LYS A 305 -16.11 12.20 -1.74
C LYS A 305 -16.94 13.48 -1.71
N ARG A 306 -18.26 13.37 -1.79
CA ARG A 306 -19.18 14.52 -1.73
C ARG A 306 -19.11 15.22 -0.37
N LYS A 307 -19.01 14.46 0.74
CA LYS A 307 -18.80 15.02 2.08
C LYS A 307 -17.45 15.75 2.18
N GLN A 308 -16.39 15.19 1.61
CA GLN A 308 -15.06 15.82 1.58
C GLN A 308 -15.09 17.13 0.76
N LEU A 309 -15.71 17.14 -0.42
CA LEU A 309 -15.87 18.35 -1.23
C LEU A 309 -16.72 19.41 -0.53
N ALA A 310 -17.83 19.01 0.12
CA ALA A 310 -18.66 19.93 0.88
C ALA A 310 -17.92 20.53 2.10
N ALA A 311 -17.06 19.74 2.77
CA ALA A 311 -16.23 20.23 3.85
C ALA A 311 -15.18 21.23 3.35
N LEU A 312 -14.52 20.94 2.22
CA LEU A 312 -13.57 21.86 1.58
C LEU A 312 -14.25 23.18 1.17
N ALA A 313 -15.43 23.10 0.55
CA ALA A 313 -16.20 24.29 0.15
C ALA A 313 -16.54 25.20 1.35
N ARG A 314 -16.92 24.61 2.49
CA ARG A 314 -17.18 25.36 3.73
C ARG A 314 -15.93 26.04 4.29
N VAL A 315 -14.76 25.38 4.23
CA VAL A 315 -13.50 25.98 4.67
C VAL A 315 -13.09 27.14 3.76
N THR A 316 -13.28 27.00 2.44
CA THR A 316 -12.99 28.08 1.49
C THR A 316 -13.95 29.26 1.62
N GLU A 317 -15.22 29.03 1.94
CA GLU A 317 -16.20 30.10 2.19
C GLU A 317 -15.85 30.91 3.44
N VAL A 318 -15.46 30.24 4.54
CA VAL A 318 -15.01 30.93 5.76
C VAL A 318 -13.73 31.74 5.53
N GLN A 319 -12.79 31.24 4.72
CA GLN A 319 -11.60 32.01 4.34
C GLN A 319 -11.91 33.18 3.39
N ALA A 320 -12.84 33.02 2.46
CA ALA A 320 -13.26 34.10 1.55
C ALA A 320 -14.02 35.21 2.31
N SER A 321 -14.89 34.86 3.27
CA SER A 321 -15.56 35.84 4.14
C SER A 321 -14.60 36.55 5.10
N ALA A 322 -13.49 35.92 5.50
CA ALA A 322 -12.43 36.57 6.27
C ALA A 322 -11.57 37.54 5.42
N ALA A 323 -11.45 37.29 4.11
CA ALA A 323 -10.69 38.14 3.19
C ALA A 323 -11.53 39.32 2.61
N ALA A 324 -12.85 39.24 2.64
CA ALA A 324 -13.75 40.26 2.07
C ALA A 324 -14.04 41.46 2.99
N SER A 325 -13.36 41.61 4.13
CA SER A 325 -13.52 42.77 5.02
C SER A 325 -12.19 43.49 5.27
N PRO A 326 -11.75 44.40 4.37
CA PRO A 326 -10.55 45.19 4.58
C PRO A 326 -10.79 46.52 5.32
N ASN A 327 -12.03 46.85 5.73
CA ASN A 327 -12.38 48.11 6.39
C ASN A 327 -13.23 47.93 7.66
N GLY A 328 -12.85 46.99 8.52
CA GLY A 328 -13.36 46.94 9.90
C GLY A 328 -12.47 47.78 10.84
N PRO A 329 -13.04 48.59 11.75
CA PRO A 329 -12.26 49.39 12.70
C PRO A 329 -11.38 48.51 13.61
N PRO A 330 -10.26 49.05 14.12
CA PRO A 330 -9.27 48.26 14.87
C PRO A 330 -9.89 47.62 16.12
N PRO A 331 -9.43 46.42 16.52
CA PRO A 331 -9.92 45.77 17.72
C PRO A 331 -9.56 46.60 18.96
N PRO A 332 -10.47 46.72 19.95
CA PRO A 332 -10.18 47.42 21.19
C PRO A 332 -9.07 46.71 21.99
N PRO A 333 -8.32 47.44 22.82
CA PRO A 333 -7.22 46.89 23.61
C PRO A 333 -7.74 45.82 24.57
N ARG A 334 -6.92 44.78 24.78
CA ARG A 334 -7.17 43.66 25.70
C ARG A 334 -7.38 44.16 27.13
N GLY A 335 -8.63 44.46 27.48
CA GLY A 335 -9.11 44.65 28.83
C GLY A 335 -9.66 43.34 29.39
N LYS A 336 -9.21 42.99 30.60
CA LYS A 336 -9.76 42.06 31.61
C LYS A 336 -10.90 41.13 31.16
N VAL A 337 -10.61 39.83 31.25
CA VAL A 337 -11.60 38.73 31.24
C VAL A 337 -12.65 39.01 32.32
N VAL A 338 -13.83 39.47 31.90
CA VAL A 338 -15.07 39.41 32.69
C VAL A 338 -15.86 38.22 32.17
N ALA A 339 -16.31 37.39 33.10
CA ALA A 339 -17.03 36.15 32.89
C ALA A 339 -18.22 36.28 31.91
N PRO A 340 -18.53 35.24 31.11
CA PRO A 340 -19.73 35.26 30.28
C PRO A 340 -20.98 35.22 31.16
N LYS A 341 -21.73 36.33 31.11
CA LYS A 341 -23.06 36.51 31.65
C LYS A 341 -24.02 35.56 30.94
N ALA A 342 -24.70 34.72 31.70
CA ALA A 342 -25.72 33.79 31.22
C ALA A 342 -26.83 34.53 30.44
N VAL A 343 -27.12 34.04 29.24
CA VAL A 343 -28.33 34.40 28.49
C VAL A 343 -29.44 33.45 28.92
N PRO A 344 -30.60 33.94 29.39
CA PRO A 344 -31.73 33.08 29.71
C PRO A 344 -32.47 32.74 28.43
N GLY A 345 -32.16 31.58 27.84
CA GLY A 345 -32.96 30.97 26.78
C GLY A 345 -34.13 30.20 27.41
N GLY A 346 -35.32 30.78 27.37
CA GLY A 346 -36.54 30.17 27.89
C GLY A 346 -36.92 28.89 27.14
N PHE A 347 -36.98 27.78 27.87
CA PHE A 347 -37.72 26.60 27.43
C PHE A 347 -39.18 26.79 27.84
N ALA A 348 -40.05 26.93 26.84
CA ALA A 348 -41.49 26.84 27.03
C ALA A 348 -41.83 25.42 27.50
N THR A 349 -42.26 25.31 28.75
CA THR A 349 -42.90 24.11 29.30
C THR A 349 -44.29 23.98 28.70
N VAL A 350 -44.51 22.90 27.93
CA VAL A 350 -45.84 22.51 27.47
C VAL A 350 -46.62 21.97 28.68
N ALA A 351 -47.73 22.62 29.01
CA ALA A 351 -48.61 22.26 30.12
C ALA A 351 -49.34 20.92 29.87
N PRO A 352 -49.52 20.08 30.91
CA PRO A 352 -50.33 18.86 30.80
C PRO A 352 -51.83 19.17 30.79
N LYS A 353 -52.52 18.53 29.84
CA LYS A 353 -53.95 18.63 29.55
C LYS A 353 -54.77 17.99 30.69
N ALA A 354 -55.66 18.76 31.30
CA ALA A 354 -56.64 18.27 32.26
C ALA A 354 -57.68 17.35 31.58
N LYS A 355 -58.10 16.28 32.28
CA LYS A 355 -59.21 15.40 31.88
C LYS A 355 -60.56 16.07 32.17
N PRO A 356 -61.59 15.89 31.32
CA PRO A 356 -62.95 16.29 31.65
C PRO A 356 -63.65 15.24 32.54
N LYS A 357 -64.68 15.71 33.24
CA LYS A 357 -65.44 15.06 34.33
C LYS A 357 -66.05 13.72 33.99
#